data_AF-A0A497CL20-F1
#
_entry.id   AF-A0A497CL20-F1
#
_cell.length_a   1.000
_cell.length_b   1.000
_cell.length_c   1.000
_cell.angle_alpha   90.00
_cell.angle_beta   90.00
_cell.angle_gamma   90.00
#
_symmetry.space_group_name_H-M   'P 1'
#
loop_
_entity.id
_entity.type
_entity.pdbx_description
1 polymer ?
#
loop_
_entity_poly.entity_id
_entity_poly.type
_entity_poly.pdbx_seq_one_letter_code
_entity_poly.pdbx_strand_id
1 'polypeptide(L)'
;MLYTAPPYLLDLPIYKKALEIFSLSRRISSYLNYDLAPLKVDGTEDKHIYFSGDIVMQSESIVPEIIKAEVEQFSDKKHQHVATVNRLTTLLDKNCKRLEKSNSNGKEFLPILRQELKKFRKLQRHWMLTL
;
A
#
# COMPACT_ATOMS: atom_id res chain seq x y z
N MET A 1 12.90 4.11 -0.02
CA MET A 1 14.03 4.16 0.94
C MET A 1 14.53 2.75 1.22
N LEU A 2 15.80 2.55 1.59
CA LEU A 2 16.33 1.26 2.03
C LEU A 2 15.98 1.07 3.51
N TYR A 3 14.96 0.26 3.81
CA TYR A 3 14.73 -0.18 5.18
C TYR A 3 15.80 -1.22 5.53
N THR A 4 16.60 -0.97 6.57
CA THR A 4 17.53 -1.96 7.09
C THR A 4 16.74 -2.99 7.89
N ALA A 5 16.18 -3.97 7.18
CA ALA A 5 15.51 -5.10 7.80
C ALA A 5 16.55 -6.17 8.20
N PRO A 6 16.43 -6.80 9.37
CA PRO A 6 17.18 -8.00 9.70
C PRO A 6 17.06 -9.06 8.58
N PRO A 7 18.13 -9.82 8.28
CA PRO A 7 18.15 -10.74 7.13
C PRO A 7 16.98 -11.73 7.11
N TYR A 8 16.57 -12.24 8.28
CA TYR A 8 15.45 -13.20 8.39
C TYR A 8 14.10 -12.59 7.96
N LEU A 9 13.92 -11.27 8.07
CA LEU A 9 12.70 -10.60 7.62
C LEU A 9 12.58 -10.54 6.10
N LEU A 10 13.72 -10.56 5.40
CA LEU A 10 13.73 -10.51 3.93
C LEU A 10 13.02 -11.71 3.33
N ASP A 11 12.97 -12.83 4.05
CA ASP A 11 12.30 -14.06 3.63
C ASP A 11 10.83 -14.19 4.05
N LEU A 12 10.34 -13.29 4.90
CA LEU A 12 8.94 -13.33 5.33
C LEU A 12 8.00 -13.09 4.15
N PRO A 13 7.03 -13.99 3.90
CA PRO A 13 6.08 -13.83 2.80
C PRO A 13 5.31 -12.50 2.85
N ILE A 14 4.93 -12.04 4.05
CA ILE A 14 4.21 -10.78 4.24
C ILE A 14 5.07 -9.57 3.85
N TYR A 15 6.37 -9.62 4.16
CA TYR A 15 7.33 -8.56 3.86
C TYR A 15 7.57 -8.45 2.35
N LYS A 16 7.89 -9.58 1.69
CA LYS A 16 8.02 -9.64 0.22
C LYS A 16 6.77 -9.12 -0.46
N LYS A 17 5.59 -9.51 0.05
CA LYS A 17 4.32 -9.07 -0.53
C LYS A 17 4.05 -7.57 -0.36
N ALA A 18 4.43 -6.98 0.77
CA ALA A 18 4.33 -5.53 0.97
C ALA A 18 5.20 -4.76 -0.04
N LEU A 19 6.42 -5.24 -0.31
CA LEU A 19 7.31 -4.64 -1.30
C LEU A 19 6.73 -4.71 -2.72
N GLU A 20 6.14 -5.85 -3.10
CA GLU A 20 5.46 -6.00 -4.38
C GLU A 20 4.28 -5.02 -4.51
N ILE A 21 3.45 -4.90 -3.47
CA ILE A 21 2.32 -3.96 -3.43
C ILE A 21 2.81 -2.52 -3.58
N PHE A 22 3.89 -2.15 -2.91
CA PHE A 22 4.48 -0.81 -3.03
C PHE A 22 4.99 -0.55 -4.45
N SER A 23 5.75 -1.49 -5.03
CA SER A 23 6.24 -1.39 -6.41
C SER A 23 5.10 -1.23 -7.41
N LEU A 24 4.04 -2.03 -7.28
CA LEU A 24 2.85 -1.95 -8.13
C LEU A 24 2.10 -0.63 -7.93
N SER A 25 1.92 -0.18 -6.69
CA SER A 25 1.26 1.10 -6.37
C SER A 25 2.00 2.29 -7.00
N ARG A 26 3.35 2.29 -6.95
CA ARG A 26 4.17 3.32 -7.61
C ARG A 26 4.00 3.33 -9.12
N ARG A 27 3.99 2.16 -9.76
CA ARG A 27 3.81 2.05 -11.23
C ARG A 27 2.43 2.54 -11.66
N ILE A 28 1.38 2.13 -10.95
CA ILE A 28 0.00 2.58 -11.22
C ILE A 28 -0.12 4.09 -11.01
N SER A 29 0.40 4.61 -9.90
CA SER A 29 0.39 6.04 -9.60
C SER A 29 1.12 6.84 -10.69
N SER A 30 2.29 6.37 -11.15
CA SER A 30 3.02 7.01 -12.25
C SER A 30 2.18 7.08 -13.53
N TYR A 31 1.42 6.04 -13.86
CA TYR A 31 0.54 6.06 -15.03
C TYR A 31 -0.64 7.02 -14.85
N LEU A 32 -1.31 6.95 -13.69
CA LEU A 32 -2.41 7.85 -13.33
C LEU A 32 -1.98 9.33 -13.36
N ASN A 33 -0.74 9.64 -12.95
CA ASN A 33 -0.23 11.01 -12.96
C ASN A 33 -0.22 11.62 -14.37
N TYR A 34 0.07 10.84 -15.43
CA TYR A 34 0.05 11.37 -16.80
C TYR A 34 -1.32 11.92 -17.20
N ASP A 35 -2.40 11.24 -16.77
CA ASP A 35 -3.77 11.62 -17.12
C ASP A 35 -4.35 12.66 -16.16
N LEU A 36 -3.99 12.59 -14.86
CA LEU A 36 -4.67 13.33 -13.79
C LEU A 36 -3.91 14.57 -13.30
N ALA A 37 -2.61 14.71 -13.59
CA ALA A 37 -1.81 15.85 -13.15
C ALA A 37 -2.08 17.16 -13.92
N PRO A 38 -2.38 17.16 -15.23
CA PRO A 38 -2.71 18.39 -15.95
C PRO A 38 -3.95 19.07 -15.34
N LEU A 39 -3.93 20.42 -15.30
CA LEU A 39 -5.10 21.19 -14.94
C LEU A 39 -6.20 21.01 -15.99
N LYS A 40 -7.45 21.05 -15.54
CA LYS A 40 -8.62 21.10 -16.42
C LYS A 40 -8.69 22.45 -17.13
N VAL A 41 -9.58 22.54 -18.12
CA VAL A 41 -9.81 23.76 -18.90
C VAL A 41 -10.20 24.95 -18.02
N ASP A 42 -10.87 24.70 -16.89
CA ASP A 42 -11.27 25.73 -15.92
C ASP A 42 -10.16 26.09 -14.90
N GLY A 43 -8.95 25.52 -15.06
CA GLY A 43 -7.81 25.73 -14.16
C GLY A 43 -7.87 24.92 -12.86
N THR A 44 -8.88 24.08 -12.66
CA THR A 44 -8.98 23.23 -11.47
C THR A 44 -8.25 21.91 -11.64
N GLU A 45 -7.79 21.32 -10.53
CA GLU A 45 -7.15 20.00 -10.53
C GLU A 45 -8.17 18.85 -10.63
N ASP A 46 -7.71 17.68 -11.08
CA ASP A 46 -8.46 16.45 -10.85
C ASP A 46 -8.26 15.95 -9.42
N LYS A 47 -9.30 16.00 -8.59
CA LYS A 47 -9.28 15.49 -7.21
C LYS A 47 -8.77 14.05 -7.06
N HIS A 48 -8.84 13.23 -8.10
CA HIS A 48 -8.34 11.85 -8.06
C HIS A 48 -6.81 11.78 -8.00
N ILE A 49 -6.09 12.83 -8.40
CA ILE A 49 -4.63 12.89 -8.34
C ILE A 49 -4.10 12.62 -6.93
N TYR A 50 -4.77 13.16 -5.90
CA TYR A 50 -4.41 13.00 -4.50
C TYR A 50 -4.49 11.54 -4.04
N PHE A 51 -5.52 10.80 -4.49
CA PHE A 51 -5.62 9.38 -4.17
C PHE A 51 -4.50 8.57 -4.83
N SER A 52 -3.95 9.02 -5.96
CA SER A 52 -2.81 8.37 -6.60
C SER A 52 -1.53 8.52 -5.76
N GLY A 53 -1.35 9.65 -5.08
CA GLY A 53 -0.29 9.85 -4.10
C GLY A 53 -0.51 9.01 -2.84
N ASP A 54 -1.75 8.98 -2.34
CA ASP A 54 -2.10 8.23 -1.14
C ASP A 54 -1.79 6.72 -1.28
N ILE A 55 -2.08 6.10 -2.42
CA ILE A 55 -1.81 4.66 -2.59
C ILE A 55 -0.31 4.35 -2.49
N VAL A 56 0.56 5.28 -2.92
CA VAL A 56 2.02 5.14 -2.81
C VAL A 56 2.44 5.31 -1.37
N MET A 57 2.03 6.40 -0.71
CA MET A 57 2.38 6.68 0.69
C MET A 57 1.93 5.56 1.62
N GLN A 58 0.69 5.07 1.46
CA GLN A 58 0.12 4.05 2.32
C GLN A 58 0.80 2.69 2.09
N SER A 59 1.11 2.32 0.85
CA SER A 59 1.81 1.07 0.56
C SER A 59 3.27 1.10 1.02
N GLU A 60 3.97 2.22 0.88
CA GLU A 60 5.33 2.40 1.40
C GLU A 60 5.39 2.23 2.92
N SER A 61 4.39 2.77 3.61
CA SER A 61 4.31 2.76 5.08
C SER A 61 4.03 1.38 5.68
N ILE A 62 3.58 0.39 4.90
CA ILE A 62 3.31 -0.96 5.42
C ILE A 62 4.59 -1.68 5.85
N VAL A 63 5.66 -1.57 5.04
CA VAL A 63 6.93 -2.26 5.29
C VAL A 63 7.56 -1.91 6.65
N PRO A 64 7.74 -0.62 7.02
CA PRO A 64 8.33 -0.28 8.32
C PRO A 64 7.46 -0.75 9.49
N GLU A 65 6.14 -0.79 9.36
CA GLU A 65 5.27 -1.29 10.43
C GLU A 65 5.35 -2.81 10.59
N ILE A 66 5.57 -3.57 9.51
CA ILE A 66 5.89 -5.00 9.60
C ILE A 66 7.23 -5.20 10.33
N ILE A 67 8.27 -4.45 9.94
CA ILE A 67 9.59 -4.56 10.59
C ILE A 67 9.47 -4.25 12.09
N LYS A 68 8.78 -3.17 12.45
CA LYS A 68 8.57 -2.78 13.85
C LYS A 68 7.82 -3.85 14.63
N ALA A 69 6.75 -4.43 14.07
CA ALA A 69 6.02 -5.51 14.73
C ALA A 69 6.89 -6.75 14.99
N GLU A 70 7.78 -7.10 14.07
CA GLU A 70 8.66 -8.27 14.16
C GLU A 70 9.78 -8.10 15.18
N VAL A 71 10.36 -6.90 15.29
CA VAL A 71 11.48 -6.63 16.22
C VAL A 71 11.02 -6.20 17.61
N GLU A 72 9.74 -5.87 17.78
CA GLU A 72 9.18 -5.40 19.05
C GLU A 72 9.02 -6.55 20.06
N GLN A 73 9.53 -6.32 21.27
CA GLN A 73 9.52 -7.29 22.36
C GLN A 73 8.23 -7.21 23.17
N PHE A 74 7.65 -6.01 23.30
CA PHE A 74 6.45 -5.79 24.10
C PHE A 74 5.19 -6.07 23.28
N SER A 75 4.39 -7.04 23.74
CA SER A 75 3.17 -7.47 23.06
C SER A 75 2.23 -6.32 22.71
N ASP A 76 1.98 -5.37 23.62
CA ASP A 76 1.06 -4.26 23.36
C ASP A 76 1.51 -3.38 22.19
N LYS A 77 2.80 -3.06 22.11
CA LYS A 77 3.37 -2.25 21.03
C LYS A 77 3.38 -3.01 19.70
N LYS A 78 3.66 -4.32 19.75
CA LYS A 78 3.54 -5.21 18.58
C LYS A 78 2.13 -5.19 18.00
N HIS A 79 1.10 -5.30 18.85
CA HIS A 79 -0.30 -5.20 18.43
C HIS A 79 -0.66 -3.84 17.83
N GLN A 80 -0.06 -2.73 18.30
CA GLN A 80 -0.25 -1.40 17.71
C GLN A 80 0.31 -1.32 16.27
N HIS A 81 1.49 -1.91 16.02
CA HIS A 81 2.06 -1.98 14.68
C HIS A 81 1.20 -2.84 13.74
N VAL A 82 0.72 -3.99 14.21
CA VAL A 82 -0.22 -4.84 13.48
C VAL A 82 -1.53 -4.10 13.14
N ALA A 83 -2.09 -3.34 14.10
CA ALA A 83 -3.26 -2.51 13.88
C ALA A 83 -3.00 -1.41 12.83
N THR A 84 -1.79 -0.85 12.82
CA THR A 84 -1.38 0.14 11.82
C THR A 84 -1.27 -0.48 10.42
N VAL A 85 -0.67 -1.67 10.28
CA VAL A 85 -0.66 -2.43 9.00
C VAL A 85 -2.09 -2.68 8.50
N ASN A 86 -3.00 -3.10 9.39
CA ASN A 86 -4.42 -3.29 9.06
C ASN A 86 -5.08 -2.00 8.55
N ARG A 87 -4.86 -0.88 9.23
CA ARG A 87 -5.42 0.42 8.87
C ARG A 87 -4.88 0.89 7.52
N LEU A 88 -3.56 0.85 7.31
CA LEU A 88 -2.92 1.24 6.05
C LEU A 88 -3.43 0.41 4.87
N THR A 89 -3.50 -0.91 5.03
CA THR A 89 -4.02 -1.83 4.00
C THR A 89 -5.49 -1.57 3.68
N THR A 90 -6.28 -1.13 4.67
CA THR A 90 -7.69 -0.77 4.48
C THR A 90 -7.85 0.56 3.74
N LEU A 91 -7.06 1.56 4.12
CA LEU A 91 -7.03 2.86 3.43
C LEU A 91 -6.58 2.70 1.98
N LEU A 92 -5.57 1.87 1.73
CA LEU A 92 -5.03 1.58 0.42
C LEU A 92 -6.09 0.98 -0.51
N ASP A 93 -6.82 -0.05 -0.06
CA ASP A 93 -7.94 -0.64 -0.82
C ASP A 93 -9.10 0.35 -1.05
N LYS A 94 -9.39 1.22 -0.07
CA LYS A 94 -10.40 2.29 -0.23
C LYS A 94 -9.99 3.29 -1.30
N ASN A 95 -8.72 3.72 -1.31
CA ASN A 95 -8.21 4.66 -2.30
C ASN A 95 -8.11 4.04 -3.69
N CYS A 96 -7.80 2.74 -3.80
CA CYS A 96 -7.92 2.01 -5.06
C CYS A 96 -9.36 2.09 -5.62
N LYS A 97 -10.39 1.82 -4.80
CA LYS A 97 -11.80 1.93 -5.22
C LYS A 97 -12.22 3.35 -5.62
N ARG A 98 -11.61 4.38 -5.00
CA ARG A 98 -11.86 5.78 -5.38
C ARG A 98 -11.24 6.10 -6.73
N LEU A 99 -10.05 5.59 -7.00
CA LEU A 99 -9.34 5.75 -8.27
C LEU A 99 -9.99 4.97 -9.41
N GLU A 100 -10.71 3.87 -9.14
CA GLU A 100 -11.47 3.14 -10.17
C GLU A 100 -12.54 4.02 -10.86
N LYS A 101 -12.90 5.16 -10.25
CA LYS A 101 -13.85 6.13 -10.79
C LYS A 101 -13.19 7.30 -11.53
N SER A 102 -11.86 7.33 -11.62
CA SER A 102 -11.15 8.41 -12.30
C SER A 102 -11.35 8.37 -13.82
N ASN A 103 -11.03 9.48 -14.47
CA ASN A 103 -11.00 9.57 -15.93
C ASN A 103 -9.59 9.30 -16.47
N SER A 104 -9.02 8.16 -16.13
CA SER A 104 -7.70 7.71 -16.58
C SER A 104 -7.76 6.26 -17.04
N ASN A 105 -7.00 5.91 -18.07
CA ASN A 105 -6.85 4.51 -18.49
C ASN A 105 -6.05 3.72 -17.44
N GLY A 106 -5.24 4.39 -16.63
CA GLY A 106 -4.48 3.78 -15.52
C GLY A 106 -5.36 3.10 -14.47
N LYS A 107 -6.66 3.44 -14.43
CA LYS A 107 -7.61 2.80 -13.50
C LYS A 107 -7.80 1.31 -13.79
N GLU A 108 -7.54 0.85 -15.01
CA GLU A 108 -7.65 -0.56 -15.41
C GLU A 108 -6.66 -1.47 -14.68
N PHE A 109 -5.59 -0.91 -14.12
CA PHE A 109 -4.61 -1.65 -13.32
C PHE A 109 -4.98 -1.77 -11.84
N LEU A 110 -5.95 -0.98 -11.34
CA LEU A 110 -6.36 -1.00 -9.93
C LEU A 110 -6.97 -2.35 -9.48
N PRO A 111 -7.77 -3.06 -10.31
CA PRO A 111 -8.22 -4.41 -10.00
C PRO A 111 -7.06 -5.37 -9.69
N ILE A 112 -5.94 -5.24 -10.40
CA ILE A 112 -4.73 -6.06 -10.17
C ILE A 112 -4.16 -5.75 -8.79
N LEU A 113 -3.94 -4.47 -8.46
CA LEU A 113 -3.47 -4.06 -7.13
C LEU A 113 -4.39 -4.56 -6.02
N ARG A 114 -5.71 -4.49 -6.21
CA ARG A 114 -6.69 -5.01 -5.24
C ARG A 114 -6.65 -6.54 -5.10
N GLN A 115 -6.36 -7.27 -6.17
CA GLN A 115 -6.14 -8.72 -6.08
C GLN A 115 -4.88 -9.04 -5.28
N GLU A 116 -3.80 -8.27 -5.46
CA GLU A 116 -2.59 -8.41 -4.67
C GLU A 116 -2.82 -8.07 -3.19
N LEU A 117 -3.64 -7.05 -2.88
CA LEU A 117 -4.07 -6.73 -1.51
C LEU A 117 -4.90 -7.85 -0.88
N LYS A 118 -5.73 -8.55 -1.64
CA LYS A 118 -6.45 -9.74 -1.13
C LYS A 118 -5.48 -10.85 -0.75
N LYS A 119 -4.44 -11.09 -1.55
CA LYS A 119 -3.38 -12.07 -1.24
C LYS A 119 -2.60 -11.64 0.01
N PHE A 120 -2.23 -10.37 0.09
CA PHE A 120 -1.57 -9.79 1.27
C PHE A 120 -2.39 -9.97 2.55
N ARG A 121 -3.70 -9.67 2.53
CA ARG A 121 -4.57 -9.87 3.69
C ARG A 121 -4.63 -11.34 4.16
N LYS A 122 -4.49 -12.30 3.25
CA LYS A 122 -4.36 -13.73 3.63
C LYS A 122 -3.05 -13.97 4.36
N LEU A 123 -1.92 -13.51 3.79
CA LEU A 123 -0.61 -13.63 4.44
C LEU A 123 -0.60 -12.95 5.81
N GLN A 124 -1.24 -11.78 5.90
CA GLN A 124 -1.29 -10.98 7.12
C GLN A 124 -2.01 -11.74 8.25
N ARG A 125 -3.09 -12.47 7.94
CA ARG A 125 -3.77 -13.30 8.93
C ARG A 125 -2.89 -14.42 9.47
N HIS A 126 -2.12 -15.08 8.60
CA HIS A 126 -1.20 -16.13 9.04
C HIS A 126 -0.05 -15.54 9.86
N TRP A 127 0.50 -14.41 9.40
CA TRP A 127 1.53 -13.66 10.10
C TRP A 127 1.11 -13.20 11.49
N MET A 128 -0.12 -12.73 11.67
CA MET A 128 -0.63 -12.36 13.00
C MET A 128 -0.71 -13.54 13.98
N LEU A 129 -0.72 -14.80 13.50
CA LEU A 129 -0.70 -15.98 14.37
C LEU A 129 0.73 -16.39 14.78
N THR A 130 1.76 -15.83 14.12
CA THR A 130 3.17 -16.10 14.42
C THR A 130 3.80 -15.03 15.31
N LEU A 131 3.06 -13.96 15.60
CA LEU A 131 3.49 -12.77 16.34
C LEU A 131 3.14 -12.88 17.83
#